data_AF-A0A6V8LE99-F1
#
_entry.id   AF-A0A6V8LE99-F1
#
_cell.length_a   1.000
_cell.length_b   1.000
_cell.length_c   1.000
_cell.angle_alpha   90.00
_cell.angle_beta   90.00
_cell.angle_gamma   90.00
#
_symmetry.space_group_name_H-M   'P 1'
#
loop_
_entity.id
_entity.type
_entity.pdbx_description
1 polymer ?
#
loop_
_entity_poly.entity_id
_entity_poly.type
_entity_poly.pdbx_seq_one_letter_code
_entity_poly.pdbx_strand_id
1 'polypeptide(L)' 'MSSDLAAYPISQPGTGIDSRFTIGLALDVADVLAQHGYPPITTGTDLLRVQQALFTLIYQENR' A
#
# COMPACT_ATOMS: atom_id res chain seq x y z
N MET A 1 23.31 1.63 -18.34
CA MET A 1 23.15 1.73 -16.87
C MET A 1 21.79 2.37 -16.63
N SER A 2 20.71 1.57 -16.58
CA SER A 2 19.38 2.12 -16.29
C SER A 2 19.21 2.19 -14.78
N SER A 3 19.07 3.42 -14.31
CA SER A 3 18.99 3.94 -12.95
C SER A 3 18.60 2.97 -11.82
N ASP A 4 19.51 2.79 -10.86
CA ASP A 4 19.28 2.27 -9.50
C ASP A 4 18.47 3.26 -8.63
N LEU A 5 17.41 3.86 -9.18
CA LEU A 5 16.54 4.75 -8.41
C LEU A 5 15.35 3.94 -7.90
N ALA A 6 15.05 4.10 -6.60
CA ALA A 6 13.89 3.46 -5.98
C ALA A 6 12.59 3.90 -6.68
N ALA A 7 11.74 2.92 -7.03
CA ALA A 7 10.46 3.18 -7.71
C ALA A 7 9.38 3.77 -6.79
N TYR A 8 9.56 3.65 -5.48
CA TYR A 8 8.66 4.14 -4.43
C TYR A 8 9.47 4.88 -3.35
N PRO A 9 8.86 5.84 -2.64
CA PRO A 9 7.47 6.30 -2.82
C PRO A 9 7.28 7.17 -4.08
N ILE A 10 6.07 7.19 -4.63
CA ILE A 10 5.65 8.08 -5.73
C ILE A 10 4.91 9.30 -5.19
N SER A 11 4.94 10.41 -5.92
CA SER A 11 4.14 11.59 -5.58
C SER A 11 2.65 11.28 -5.52
N GLN A 12 1.97 11.73 -4.47
CA GLN A 12 0.52 11.60 -4.36
C GLN A 12 -0.17 12.36 -5.52
N PRO A 13 -1.30 11.87 -6.07
CA PRO A 13 -2.06 12.62 -7.06
C PRO A 13 -2.51 13.98 -6.50
N GLY A 14 -2.38 15.05 -7.29
CA GLY A 14 -2.79 16.39 -6.86
C GLY A 14 -4.30 16.54 -6.56
N THR A 15 -5.13 15.63 -7.07
CA THR A 15 -6.58 15.56 -6.79
C THR A 15 -6.90 14.83 -5.48
N GLY A 16 -5.91 14.23 -4.81
CA GLY A 16 -6.08 13.44 -3.59
C GLY A 16 -6.68 12.05 -3.79
N ILE A 17 -7.10 11.68 -5.01
CA ILE A 17 -7.72 10.39 -5.33
C ILE A 17 -6.85 9.64 -6.35
N ASP A 18 -6.39 8.44 -5.99
CA ASP A 18 -5.78 7.47 -6.91
C ASP A 18 -6.72 6.27 -7.05
N SER A 19 -7.25 6.02 -8.27
CA SER A 19 -8.18 4.92 -8.52
C SER A 19 -7.53 3.53 -8.38
N ARG A 20 -6.20 3.46 -8.36
CA ARG A 20 -5.46 2.20 -8.14
C ARG A 20 -5.37 1.85 -6.66
N PHE A 21 -5.49 2.83 -5.76
CA PHE A 21 -5.41 2.61 -4.32
C PHE A 21 -6.78 2.27 -3.74
N THR A 22 -7.07 0.97 -3.67
CA THR A 22 -8.39 0.44 -3.30
C THR A 22 -8.32 -0.43 -2.05
N ILE A 23 -9.49 -0.71 -1.46
CA ILE A 23 -9.60 -1.74 -0.40
C ILE A 23 -9.19 -3.12 -0.94
N GLY A 24 -9.52 -3.42 -2.20
CA GLY A 24 -9.11 -4.66 -2.87
C GLY A 24 -7.59 -4.83 -2.89
N LEU A 25 -6.85 -3.77 -3.23
CA LEU A 25 -5.38 -3.82 -3.20
C LEU A 25 -4.83 -4.13 -1.79
N ALA A 26 -5.44 -3.59 -0.74
CA ALA A 26 -5.03 -3.90 0.63
C ALA A 26 -5.33 -5.37 1.02
N LEU A 27 -6.42 -5.94 0.50
CA LEU A 27 -6.75 -7.37 0.68
C LEU A 27 -5.76 -8.26 -0.09
N ASP A 28 -5.40 -7.90 -1.33
CA ASP A 28 -4.42 -8.66 -2.11
C ASP A 28 -3.06 -8.73 -1.38
N VAL A 29 -2.62 -7.62 -0.79
CA VAL A 29 -1.38 -7.57 0.01
C VAL A 29 -1.53 -8.37 1.31
N ALA A 30 -2.69 -8.30 1.97
CA ALA A 30 -2.97 -9.10 3.16
C ALA A 30 -2.91 -10.60 2.87
N ASP A 31 -3.42 -11.04 1.72
CA ASP A 31 -3.36 -12.44 1.29
C ASP A 31 -1.92 -12.88 1.03
N VAL A 32 -1.09 -12.03 0.43
CA VAL A 32 0.35 -12.30 0.28
C VAL A 32 1.02 -12.45 1.65
N LEU A 33 0.75 -11.56 2.60
CA LEU A 33 1.30 -11.68 3.95
C LEU A 33 0.89 -13.01 4.60
N ALA A 34 -0.38 -13.39 4.51
CA ALA A 34 -0.87 -14.65 5.04
C ALA A 34 -0.19 -15.87 4.39
N GLN A 35 0.04 -15.84 3.07
CA GLN A 35 0.76 -16.89 2.34
C GLN A 35 2.22 -17.04 2.79
N HIS A 36 2.84 -15.96 3.27
CA HIS A 36 4.19 -15.97 3.84
C HIS A 36 4.23 -16.30 5.35
N GLY A 37 3.10 -16.69 5.94
CA GLY A 37 3.02 -17.13 7.34
C GLY A 37 2.76 -16.02 8.36
N TYR A 38 2.46 -14.80 7.90
CA TYR A 38 1.96 -13.75 8.80
C TYR A 38 0.49 -14.02 9.18
N PRO A 39 0.00 -13.50 10.31
CA PRO A 39 -1.39 -13.67 10.70
C PRO A 39 -2.37 -13.14 9.65
N PRO A 40 -3.48 -13.86 9.37
CA PRO A 40 -4.51 -13.36 8.48
C PRO A 40 -5.22 -12.15 9.08
N ILE A 41 -5.72 -11.29 8.22
CA ILE A 41 -6.56 -10.14 8.60
C ILE A 41 -7.93 -10.66 9.02
N THR A 42 -8.30 -10.47 10.29
CA THR A 42 -9.57 -10.98 10.84
C THR A 42 -10.55 -9.88 11.19
N THR A 43 -10.09 -8.61 11.21
CA THR A 43 -10.90 -7.45 11.60
C THR A 43 -10.72 -6.30 10.61
N GLY A 44 -11.70 -5.41 10.56
CA GLY A 44 -11.58 -4.16 9.78
C GLY A 44 -10.42 -3.26 10.27
N THR A 45 -10.07 -3.34 11.56
CA THR A 45 -8.93 -2.61 12.13
C THR A 45 -7.60 -3.10 11.55
N ASP A 46 -7.45 -4.41 11.38
CA ASP A 46 -6.24 -4.99 10.79
C ASP A 46 -6.13 -4.60 9.31
N LEU A 47 -7.25 -4.60 8.58
CA LEU A 47 -7.29 -4.15 7.19
C LEU A 47 -6.91 -2.68 7.05
N LEU A 48 -7.42 -1.82 7.94
CA LEU A 48 -7.07 -0.40 7.97
C LEU A 48 -5.57 -0.19 8.21
N ARG A 49 -4.95 -0.98 9.10
CA ARG A 49 -3.50 -0.91 9.34
C ARG A 49 -2.69 -1.27 8.11
N VAL A 50 -3.08 -2.34 7.40
CA VAL A 50 -2.45 -2.72 6.13
C VAL A 50 -2.60 -1.60 5.11
N GLN A 51 -3.81 -1.03 4.99
CA GLN A 51 -4.07 0.07 4.08
C GLN A 51 -3.20 1.31 4.40
N GLN A 52 -3.06 1.69 5.66
CA GLN A 52 -2.22 2.83 6.07
C GLN A 52 -0.73 2.58 5.82
N ALA A 53 -0.24 1.37 6.11
CA ALA A 53 1.13 0.98 5.83
C ALA A 53 1.41 1.00 4.32
N LEU A 54 0.48 0.47 3.53
CA LEU A 54 0.58 0.47 2.08
C LEU A 54 0.53 1.90 1.50
N PHE A 55 -0.31 2.77 2.06
CA PHE A 55 -0.35 4.18 1.67
C PHE A 55 1.01 4.85 1.88
N THR A 56 1.61 4.64 3.06
CA THR A 56 2.91 5.20 3.42
C THR A 56 4.05 4.63 2.56
N LEU A 57 3.96 3.36 2.17
CA LEU A 57 4.91 2.73 1.27
C LEU A 57 4.82 3.32 -0.16
N ILE A 58 3.59 3.49 -0.66
CA ILE A 58 3.35 3.89 -2.05
C ILE A 58 3.56 5.39 -2.24
N TYR A 59 3.12 6.24 -1.30
CA TYR A 59 3.06 7.68 -1.51
C TYR A 59 4.06 8.46 -0.66
N GLN A 60 4.66 9.47 -1.27
CA GLN A 60 5.31 10.56 -0.57
C GLN A 60 4.38 11.77 -0.59
N GLU A 61 4.31 12.46 0.54
CA GLU A 61 3.58 13.71 0.67
C GLU A 61 4.20 14.75 -0.29
N ASN A 62 3.38 15.35 -1.15
CA ASN A 62 3.84 16.48 -1.96
C ASN A 62 4.01 17.68 -1.02
N ARG A 63 5.24 17.96 -0.60
CA ARG A 63 5.58 19.20 0.13
C ARG A 63 5.73 20.39 -0.82
#